data_AF-A0A8J7PIL7-F1
#
_entry.id   AF-A0A8J7PIL7-F1
#
_cell.length_a   1.000
_cell.length_b   1.000
_cell.length_c   1.000
_cell.angle_alpha   90.00
_cell.angle_beta   90.00
_cell.angle_gamma   90.00
#
_symmetry.space_group_name_H-M   'P 1'
#
loop_
_entity.id
_entity.type
_entity.pdbx_description
1 polymer ?
#
loop_
_entity_poly.entity_id
_entity_poly.type
_entity_poly.pdbx_seq_one_letter_code
_entity_poly.pdbx_strand_id
1 'polypeptide(L)'
;MWKKAFIFFVLFIIISINNVQASNPVLQLDEDEIDQRSFSRIYNKLVNFYRLNSEQVTKLNAQKFFEDPEHPSALAEQALKEIEKNRKASITQSYFKNYNLLKSHLLKIHGCFKEDQTAEDLDASKITDLLTYTNGLFLILYGLGVR
;
A
#
# COMPACT_ATOMS: atom_id res chain seq x y z
N MET A 1 -13.63 40.25 16.42
CA MET A 1 -12.33 39.60 16.71
C MET A 1 -12.53 38.40 17.64
N TRP A 2 -12.99 37.26 17.13
CA TRP A 2 -13.16 36.04 17.93
C TRP A 2 -12.67 34.85 17.11
N LYS A 3 -11.34 34.64 17.09
CA LYS A 3 -10.68 33.53 16.39
C LYS A 3 -9.36 33.16 17.08
N LYS A 4 -9.34 32.87 18.39
CA LYS A 4 -8.11 32.37 19.05
C LYS A 4 -8.33 31.35 20.17
N ALA A 5 -9.49 30.69 20.23
CA ALA A 5 -9.78 29.73 21.30
C ALA A 5 -9.79 28.25 20.86
N PHE A 6 -9.42 27.92 19.63
CA PHE A 6 -9.51 26.53 19.11
C PHE A 6 -8.16 25.93 18.67
N ILE A 7 -7.03 26.52 19.07
CA ILE A 7 -5.70 26.07 18.61
C ILE A 7 -4.91 25.31 19.69
N PHE A 8 -5.38 25.28 20.94
CA PHE A 8 -4.60 24.70 22.03
C PHE A 8 -4.92 23.24 22.38
N PHE A 9 -5.98 22.64 21.82
CA PHE A 9 -6.31 21.23 22.08
C PHE A 9 -5.84 20.27 20.97
N VAL A 10 -5.45 20.78 19.80
CA VAL A 10 -4.91 19.97 18.69
C VAL A 10 -3.40 19.74 18.83
N LEU A 11 -2.72 20.53 19.67
CA LEU A 11 -1.27 20.41 19.88
C LEU A 11 -0.86 19.31 20.87
N PHE A 12 -1.79 18.77 21.67
CA PHE A 12 -1.47 17.79 22.71
C PHE A 12 -1.58 16.32 22.26
N ILE A 13 -2.09 16.04 21.05
CA ILE A 13 -2.04 14.70 20.43
C ILE A 13 -0.75 14.50 19.62
N ILE A 14 0.15 15.50 19.62
CA ILE A 14 1.41 15.48 18.86
C ILE A 14 2.61 15.00 19.72
N ILE A 15 2.48 14.82 21.04
CA ILE A 15 3.66 14.62 21.94
C ILE A 15 3.52 13.45 22.93
N SER A 16 2.80 12.38 22.57
CA SER A 16 2.73 11.18 23.43
C SER A 16 2.78 9.86 22.65
N ILE A 17 3.61 9.77 21.62
CA ILE A 17 4.10 8.46 21.17
C ILE A 17 5.62 8.51 21.21
N ASN A 18 6.09 7.91 22.30
CA ASN A 18 7.44 7.52 22.64
C ASN A 18 8.35 7.28 21.42
N ASN A 19 9.64 7.59 21.66
CA ASN A 19 10.83 7.06 21.03
C ASN A 19 10.76 5.54 20.73
N VAL A 20 9.94 5.15 19.76
CA VAL A 20 10.19 3.97 18.96
C VAL A 20 10.98 4.51 17.80
N GLN A 21 12.23 4.10 17.72
CA GLN A 21 13.02 4.14 16.51
C GLN A 21 12.31 3.24 15.49
N ALA A 22 11.18 3.72 14.98
CA ALA A 22 10.35 3.02 14.05
C ALA A 22 11.12 3.08 12.74
N SER A 23 11.83 1.99 12.45
CA SER A 23 12.06 1.54 11.08
C SER A 23 10.85 1.98 10.27
N ASN A 24 11.01 2.98 9.39
CA ASN A 24 9.93 3.50 8.57
C ASN A 24 9.16 2.28 8.01
N PRO A 25 7.81 2.21 8.08
CA PRO A 25 7.10 1.04 7.62
C PRO A 25 7.14 1.01 6.09
N VAL A 26 8.24 0.49 5.58
CA VAL A 26 8.48 0.26 4.17
C VAL A 26 7.61 -0.92 3.73
N LEU A 27 7.03 -0.89 2.53
CA LEU A 27 6.17 -1.99 2.10
C LEU A 27 7.01 -3.26 1.92
N GLN A 28 6.82 -4.22 2.82
CA GLN A 28 7.44 -5.52 2.76
C GLN A 28 6.46 -6.62 3.12
N LEU A 29 6.14 -7.46 2.14
CA LEU A 29 5.38 -8.69 2.35
C LEU A 29 6.37 -9.82 2.64
N ASP A 30 6.26 -10.48 3.79
CA ASP A 30 7.19 -11.53 4.20
C ASP A 30 6.66 -12.88 3.71
N GLU A 31 7.54 -13.72 3.13
CA GLU A 31 7.15 -15.03 2.59
C GLU A 31 6.52 -15.93 3.67
N ASP A 32 7.10 -15.93 4.87
CA ASP A 32 6.57 -16.67 6.02
C ASP A 32 5.13 -16.22 6.39
N GLU A 33 4.80 -14.93 6.27
CA GLU A 33 3.44 -14.44 6.55
C GLU A 33 2.44 -14.92 5.49
N ILE A 34 2.88 -15.12 4.25
CA ILE A 34 2.05 -15.63 3.15
C ILE A 34 1.84 -17.14 3.33
N ASP A 35 2.92 -17.88 3.56
CA ASP A 35 2.90 -19.34 3.69
C ASP A 35 2.12 -19.78 4.95
N GLN A 36 2.24 -19.03 6.04
CA GLN A 36 1.46 -19.24 7.27
C GLN A 36 0.05 -18.63 7.20
N ARG A 37 -0.35 -18.05 6.06
CA ARG A 37 -1.66 -17.40 5.86
C ARG A 37 -2.01 -16.35 6.92
N SER A 38 -1.01 -15.61 7.41
CA SER A 38 -1.17 -14.51 8.36
C SER A 38 -1.65 -13.23 7.64
N PHE A 39 -2.80 -13.31 6.97
CA PHE A 39 -3.29 -12.30 6.05
C PHE A 39 -3.67 -10.98 6.73
N SER A 40 -3.99 -10.98 8.02
CA SER A 40 -4.23 -9.76 8.80
C SER A 40 -3.00 -8.84 8.85
N ARG A 41 -1.79 -9.41 8.95
CA ARG A 41 -0.54 -8.64 8.92
C ARG A 41 -0.27 -8.06 7.54
N ILE A 42 -0.46 -8.87 6.50
CA ILE A 42 -0.34 -8.47 5.10
C ILE A 42 -1.33 -7.34 4.77
N TYR A 43 -2.59 -7.49 5.18
CA TYR A 43 -3.63 -6.49 5.04
C TYR A 43 -3.22 -5.16 5.66
N ASN A 44 -2.74 -5.16 6.91
CA ASN A 44 -2.29 -3.93 7.59
C ASN A 44 -1.12 -3.24 6.88
N LYS A 45 -0.17 -4.01 6.33
CA LYS A 45 0.95 -3.47 5.54
C LYS A 45 0.45 -2.79 4.25
N LEU A 46 -0.49 -3.41 3.55
CA LEU A 46 -1.10 -2.85 2.34
C LEU A 46 -1.93 -1.60 2.65
N VAL A 47 -2.80 -1.63 3.66
CA VAL A 47 -3.58 -0.46 4.11
C VAL A 47 -2.64 0.71 4.43
N ASN A 48 -1.53 0.44 5.13
CA ASN A 48 -0.58 1.49 5.45
C ASN A 48 0.11 2.08 4.21
N PHE A 49 0.48 1.24 3.23
CA PHE A 49 1.02 1.71 1.95
C PHE A 49 0.03 2.64 1.22
N TYR A 50 -1.23 2.23 1.10
CA TYR A 50 -2.27 3.02 0.44
C TYR A 50 -2.59 4.31 1.19
N ARG A 51 -2.64 4.27 2.52
CA ARG A 51 -2.86 5.46 3.37
C ARG A 51 -1.75 6.50 3.17
N LEU A 52 -0.50 6.04 3.13
CA LEU A 52 0.67 6.92 2.98
C LEU A 52 0.88 7.45 1.55
N ASN A 53 0.28 6.81 0.54
CA ASN A 53 0.25 7.25 -0.86
C ASN A 53 -1.14 7.72 -1.33
N SER A 54 -2.03 8.05 -0.40
CA SER A 54 -3.45 8.31 -0.68
C SER A 54 -3.70 9.43 -1.69
N GLU A 55 -2.89 10.49 -1.63
CA GLU A 55 -2.95 11.59 -2.59
C GLU A 55 -2.63 11.11 -4.02
N GLN A 56 -1.54 10.37 -4.19
CA GLN A 56 -1.10 9.85 -5.48
C GLN A 56 -2.07 8.81 -6.03
N VAL A 57 -2.59 7.91 -5.18
CA VAL A 57 -3.61 6.93 -5.57
C VAL A 57 -4.89 7.63 -6.04
N THR A 58 -5.29 8.72 -5.38
CA THR A 58 -6.43 9.53 -5.81
C THR A 58 -6.18 10.16 -7.18
N LYS A 59 -4.96 10.68 -7.44
CA LYS A 59 -4.57 11.19 -8.75
C LYS A 59 -4.62 10.09 -9.82
N LEU A 60 -4.07 8.90 -9.54
CA LEU A 60 -4.13 7.75 -10.46
C LEU A 60 -5.58 7.39 -10.82
N ASN A 61 -6.46 7.31 -9.82
CA ASN A 61 -7.87 7.01 -10.05
C ASN A 61 -8.58 8.11 -10.87
N ALA A 62 -8.31 9.38 -10.58
CA ALA A 62 -8.85 10.49 -11.36
C ALA A 62 -8.39 10.49 -12.83
N GLN A 63 -7.22 9.91 -13.10
CA GLN A 63 -6.68 9.72 -14.44
C GLN A 63 -7.10 8.38 -15.08
N LYS A 64 -8.00 7.61 -14.45
CA LYS A 64 -8.44 6.28 -14.90
C LYS A 64 -7.29 5.28 -15.11
N PHE A 65 -6.18 5.47 -14.42
CA PHE A 65 -5.00 4.61 -14.56
C PHE A 65 -5.31 3.13 -14.28
N PHE A 66 -6.18 2.85 -13.31
CA PHE A 66 -6.55 1.47 -12.96
C PHE A 66 -7.45 0.78 -14.00
N GLU A 67 -7.97 1.52 -14.99
CA GLU A 67 -8.71 0.99 -16.14
C GLU A 67 -7.79 0.71 -17.34
N ASP A 68 -6.76 1.55 -17.56
CA ASP A 68 -5.76 1.42 -18.63
C ASP A 68 -4.34 1.75 -18.12
N PRO A 69 -3.68 0.78 -17.45
CA PRO A 69 -2.34 0.99 -16.89
C PRO A 69 -1.23 0.93 -17.96
N GLU A 70 -1.54 0.51 -19.19
CA GLU A 70 -0.57 0.41 -20.29
C GLU A 70 -0.29 1.77 -20.95
N HIS A 71 -1.25 2.68 -20.88
CA HIS A 71 -1.17 4.02 -21.47
C HIS A 71 -1.40 5.12 -20.41
N PRO A 72 -0.56 5.21 -19.37
CA PRO A 72 -0.72 6.21 -18.34
C PRO A 72 -0.62 7.62 -18.92
N SER A 73 -1.52 8.52 -18.49
CA SER A 73 -1.39 9.94 -18.81
C SER A 73 -0.13 10.54 -18.16
N ALA A 74 0.35 11.69 -18.64
CA ALA A 74 1.50 12.37 -18.03
C ALA A 74 1.31 12.66 -16.53
N LEU A 75 0.06 12.94 -16.09
CA LEU A 75 -0.27 13.14 -14.68
C LEU A 75 -0.24 11.82 -13.89
N ALA A 76 -0.68 10.71 -14.49
CA ALA A 76 -0.57 9.39 -13.88
C ALA A 76 0.89 8.96 -13.74
N GLU A 77 1.73 9.17 -14.76
CA GLU A 77 3.16 8.91 -14.69
C GLU A 77 3.84 9.71 -13.57
N GLN A 78 3.46 10.99 -13.40
CA GLN A 78 3.98 11.81 -12.31
C GLN A 78 3.57 11.23 -10.94
N ALA A 79 2.31 10.84 -10.77
CA ALA A 79 1.83 10.22 -9.55
C ALA A 79 2.54 8.89 -9.24
N LEU A 80 2.80 8.05 -10.26
CA LEU A 80 3.60 6.81 -10.13
C LEU A 80 5.03 7.11 -9.65
N LYS A 81 5.70 8.09 -10.25
CA LYS A 81 7.05 8.53 -9.83
C LYS A 81 7.06 9.09 -8.41
N GLU A 82 5.99 9.75 -7.98
CA GLU A 82 5.85 10.23 -6.59
C GLU A 82 5.68 9.06 -5.60
N ILE A 83 4.92 8.02 -5.96
CA ILE A 83 4.80 6.78 -5.18
C ILE A 83 6.18 6.11 -5.03
N GLU A 84 6.91 5.95 -6.13
CA GLU A 84 8.24 5.34 -6.14
C GLU A 84 9.23 6.09 -5.23
N LYS A 85 9.14 7.42 -5.19
CA LYS A 85 10.02 8.29 -4.39
C LYS A 85 9.59 8.44 -2.93
N ASN A 86 8.41 7.97 -2.54
CA ASN A 86 7.87 8.15 -1.20
C ASN A 86 8.60 7.28 -0.17
N ARG A 87 9.64 7.80 0.47
CA ARG A 87 10.47 7.05 1.45
C ARG A 87 9.73 6.50 2.67
N LYS A 88 8.53 6.99 2.99
CA LYS A 88 7.72 6.52 4.13
C LYS A 88 6.90 5.28 3.82
N ALA A 89 6.65 5.03 2.54
CA ALA A 89 5.83 3.94 2.04
C ALA A 89 6.43 3.35 0.76
N SER A 90 7.76 3.51 0.59
CA SER A 90 8.42 3.02 -0.61
C SER A 90 8.27 1.51 -0.61
N ILE A 91 8.15 0.95 -1.80
CA ILE A 91 8.49 -0.45 -2.01
C ILE A 91 10.01 -0.52 -1.73
N THR A 92 10.41 -1.17 -0.63
CA THR A 92 11.76 -1.08 0.01
C THR A 92 12.96 -1.11 -0.93
N GLN A 93 14.16 -0.78 -0.42
CA GLN A 93 15.42 -1.20 -1.04
C GLN A 93 15.53 -2.72 -1.31
N SER A 94 14.88 -3.59 -0.52
CA SER A 94 14.83 -5.05 -0.80
C SER A 94 14.02 -5.39 -2.06
N TYR A 95 13.03 -4.58 -2.42
CA TYR A 95 12.28 -4.70 -3.68
C TYR A 95 12.73 -3.73 -4.78
N PHE A 96 13.48 -2.67 -4.45
CA PHE A 96 14.02 -1.69 -5.42
C PHE A 96 15.00 -2.32 -6.41
N LYS A 97 15.65 -3.42 -6.00
CA LYS A 97 16.46 -4.27 -6.88
C LYS A 97 15.69 -5.43 -7.50
N ASN A 98 14.48 -5.75 -7.01
CA ASN A 98 13.73 -6.92 -7.44
C ASN A 98 12.21 -6.76 -7.22
N TYR A 99 11.58 -5.90 -8.02
CA TYR A 99 10.11 -5.79 -8.04
C TYR A 99 9.42 -7.12 -8.41
N ASN A 100 10.14 -8.06 -9.05
CA ASN A 100 9.61 -9.40 -9.36
C ASN A 100 9.34 -10.23 -8.11
N LEU A 101 10.08 -10.03 -7.02
CA LEU A 101 9.78 -10.71 -5.74
C LEU A 101 8.45 -10.21 -5.17
N LEU A 102 8.21 -8.89 -5.17
CA LEU A 102 6.94 -8.34 -4.72
C LEU A 102 5.80 -8.85 -5.60
N LYS A 103 5.98 -8.82 -6.91
CA LYS A 103 5.03 -9.41 -7.87
C LYS A 103 4.74 -10.88 -7.55
N SER A 104 5.76 -11.68 -7.27
CA SER A 104 5.60 -13.09 -6.88
C SER A 104 4.78 -13.23 -5.60
N HIS A 105 5.05 -12.42 -4.57
CA HIS A 105 4.29 -12.42 -3.32
C HIS A 105 2.81 -12.05 -3.55
N LEU A 106 2.53 -11.01 -4.36
CA LEU A 106 1.16 -10.64 -4.71
C LEU A 106 0.42 -11.77 -5.46
N LEU A 107 1.11 -12.45 -6.37
CA LEU A 107 0.56 -13.61 -7.08
C LEU A 107 0.30 -14.80 -6.14
N LYS A 108 1.20 -15.07 -5.18
CA LYS A 108 0.99 -16.11 -4.16
C LYS A 108 -0.26 -15.82 -3.32
N ILE A 109 -0.41 -14.58 -2.85
CA ILE A 109 -1.61 -14.14 -2.09
C ILE A 109 -2.88 -14.40 -2.93
N HIS A 110 -2.91 -13.97 -4.19
CA HIS A 110 -4.04 -14.26 -5.07
C HIS A 110 -4.28 -15.77 -5.26
N GLY A 111 -3.22 -16.58 -5.34
CA GLY A 111 -3.29 -18.03 -5.43
C GLY A 111 -4.01 -18.66 -4.24
N CYS A 112 -3.67 -18.23 -3.02
CA CYS A 112 -4.30 -18.73 -1.80
C CYS A 112 -5.84 -18.57 -1.83
N PHE A 113 -6.34 -17.43 -2.30
CA PHE A 113 -7.77 -17.14 -2.35
C PHE A 113 -8.50 -17.72 -3.57
N LYS A 114 -7.78 -18.22 -4.58
CA LYS A 114 -8.39 -18.97 -5.70
C LYS A 114 -8.74 -20.40 -5.31
N GLU A 115 -7.91 -21.00 -4.47
CA GLU A 115 -8.08 -22.39 -4.01
C GLU A 115 -9.00 -22.48 -2.79
N ASP A 116 -8.95 -21.47 -1.92
CA ASP A 116 -9.69 -21.41 -0.67
C ASP A 116 -10.04 -19.96 -0.33
N GLN A 117 -11.32 -19.59 -0.42
CA GLN A 117 -11.78 -18.23 -0.15
C GLN A 117 -11.80 -17.88 1.35
N THR A 118 -11.24 -18.73 2.21
CA THR A 118 -11.23 -18.51 3.65
C THR A 118 -9.85 -18.07 4.16
N ALA A 119 -9.86 -17.06 5.02
CA ALA A 119 -8.74 -16.65 5.84
C ALA A 119 -9.25 -16.56 7.28
N GLU A 120 -8.86 -17.50 8.14
CA GLU A 120 -9.39 -17.59 9.50
C GLU A 120 -9.17 -16.32 10.33
N ASP A 121 -8.15 -15.53 9.97
CA ASP A 121 -7.76 -14.30 10.65
C ASP A 121 -8.36 -13.02 10.02
N LEU A 122 -9.19 -13.14 8.97
CA LEU A 122 -9.86 -12.04 8.29
C LEU A 122 -11.36 -12.31 8.06
N ASP A 123 -12.17 -11.27 8.23
CA ASP A 123 -13.56 -11.30 7.77
C ASP A 123 -13.66 -11.15 6.23
N ALA A 124 -14.81 -11.53 5.67
CA ALA A 124 -15.02 -11.52 4.22
C ALA A 124 -14.86 -10.13 3.57
N SER A 125 -15.18 -9.05 4.31
CA SER A 125 -14.97 -7.68 3.82
C SER A 125 -13.49 -7.39 3.66
N LYS A 126 -12.68 -7.72 4.68
CA LYS A 126 -11.23 -7.51 4.63
C LYS A 126 -10.54 -8.41 3.62
N ILE A 127 -11.06 -9.60 3.34
CA ILE A 127 -10.57 -10.44 2.23
C ILE A 127 -10.79 -9.72 0.89
N THR A 128 -11.97 -9.13 0.69
CA THR A 128 -12.27 -8.35 -0.52
C THR A 128 -11.33 -7.14 -0.65
N ASP A 129 -11.12 -6.41 0.45
CA ASP A 129 -10.21 -5.27 0.48
C ASP A 129 -8.76 -5.69 0.24
N LEU A 130 -8.31 -6.80 0.84
CA LEU A 130 -6.98 -7.37 0.65
C LEU A 130 -6.73 -7.69 -0.83
N LEU A 131 -7.67 -8.36 -1.51
CA LEU A 131 -7.57 -8.67 -2.92
C LEU A 131 -7.57 -7.41 -3.79
N THR A 132 -8.37 -6.41 -3.41
CA THR A 132 -8.42 -5.11 -4.09
C THR A 132 -7.09 -4.37 -3.99
N TYR A 133 -6.50 -4.29 -2.79
CA TYR A 133 -5.19 -3.66 -2.57
C TYR A 133 -4.06 -4.44 -3.27
N THR A 134 -4.13 -5.76 -3.27
CA THR A 134 -3.15 -6.61 -3.96
C THR A 134 -3.19 -6.35 -5.47
N ASN A 135 -4.38 -6.33 -6.07
CA ASN A 135 -4.55 -6.04 -7.49
C ASN A 135 -4.14 -4.60 -7.85
N GLY A 136 -4.55 -3.61 -7.07
CA GLY A 136 -4.16 -2.22 -7.31
C GLY A 136 -2.64 -2.03 -7.27
N LEU A 137 -1.95 -2.72 -6.36
CA LEU A 137 -0.49 -2.66 -6.26
C LEU A 137 0.16 -3.36 -7.45
N PHE A 138 -0.41 -4.46 -7.93
CA PHE A 138 0.04 -5.11 -9.16
C PHE A 138 -0.02 -4.16 -10.36
N LEU A 139 -1.11 -3.38 -10.50
CA LEU A 139 -1.25 -2.38 -11.56
C LEU A 139 -0.25 -1.22 -11.41
N ILE A 140 0.01 -0.76 -10.18
CA ILE A 140 1.05 0.25 -9.92
C ILE A 140 2.43 -0.28 -10.34
N LEU A 141 2.76 -1.53 -10.02
CA LEU A 141 4.02 -2.15 -10.45
C LEU A 141 4.12 -2.23 -11.98
N TYR A 142 3.03 -2.61 -12.64
CA TYR A 142 2.96 -2.64 -14.10
C TYR A 142 3.25 -1.25 -14.71
N GLY A 143 2.59 -0.20 -14.20
CA GLY A 143 2.82 1.18 -14.64
C GLY A 143 4.24 1.71 -14.35
N LEU A 144 4.93 1.14 -13.37
CA LEU A 144 6.36 1.41 -13.09
C LEU A 144 7.31 0.59 -13.99
N GLY A 145 6.79 -0.21 -14.92
CA GLY A 145 7.58 -0.99 -15.88
C GLY A 145 7.96 -2.39 -15.40
N VAL A 146 7.34 -2.90 -14.33
CA VAL A 146 7.56 -4.26 -13.81
C VAL A 146 6.62 -5.22 -14.56
N ARG A 147 7.16 -5.92 -15.56
CA ARG A 147 6.38 -6.79 -16.45
C ARG A 147 6.18 -8.20 -15.91
#